data_AF-A0A0S2HUF1-F1
#
_entry.id   AF-A0A0S2HUF1-F1
#
_cell.length_a   1.000
_cell.length_b   1.000
_cell.length_c   1.000
_cell.angle_alpha   90.00
_cell.angle_beta   90.00
_cell.angle_gamma   90.00
#
_symmetry.space_group_name_H-M   'P 1'
#
loop_
_entity.id
_entity.type
_entity.pdbx_description
1 polymer ?
#
loop_
_entity_poly.entity_id
_entity_poly.type
_entity_poly.pdbx_seq_one_letter_code
_entity_poly.pdbx_strand_id
1 'polypeptide(L)'
;MKNLITIILLFMTVVNADAQSIKAIFDKHIGEGNYTTVTINGALFQLAAEYAEDKEEANVAKGIEGIRVFSAEECGNHQAKKALMNELWSFFDNSVYKEFMRVEEKHDKVVFYMKKSGEKIIELTLVAEDDASVIQITGDINLAEIAKISKTMNVQGMENLEEIEQ
;
A
#
# COMPACT_ATOMS: atom_id res chain seq x y z
N MET A 1 35.65 15.71 -32.20
CA MET A 1 34.24 16.15 -32.09
C MET A 1 33.23 15.00 -32.22
N LYS A 2 33.47 13.96 -33.04
CA LYS A 2 32.58 12.78 -33.09
C LYS A 2 32.50 12.00 -31.76
N ASN A 3 33.60 11.93 -31.01
CA ASN A 3 33.67 11.15 -29.76
C ASN A 3 33.02 11.87 -28.55
N LEU A 4 32.74 13.18 -28.64
CA LEU A 4 32.05 13.93 -27.59
C LEU A 4 30.52 13.79 -27.68
N ILE A 5 29.99 13.70 -28.91
CA ILE A 5 28.57 13.50 -29.18
C ILE A 5 28.12 12.11 -28.71
N THR A 6 28.96 11.08 -28.87
CA THR A 6 28.67 9.71 -28.40
C THR A 6 28.61 9.60 -26.87
N ILE A 7 29.37 10.41 -26.12
CA ILE A 7 29.37 10.40 -24.65
C ILE A 7 28.13 11.09 -24.07
N ILE A 8 27.64 12.16 -24.71
CA ILE A 8 26.41 12.85 -24.30
C ILE A 8 25.17 11.99 -24.60
N LEU A 9 25.19 11.18 -25.66
CA LEU A 9 24.09 10.27 -25.99
C LEU A 9 23.99 9.07 -25.02
N LEU A 10 25.10 8.69 -24.36
CA LEU A 10 25.13 7.59 -23.39
C LEU A 10 24.64 7.99 -21.99
N PHE A 11 24.51 9.29 -21.69
CA PHE A 11 24.01 9.81 -20.42
C PHE A 11 22.49 10.00 -20.38
N MET A 12 21.78 9.81 -21.50
CA MET A 12 20.31 9.99 -21.58
C MET A 12 19.48 8.75 -21.20
N THR A 13 20.11 7.64 -20.79
CA THR A 13 19.38 6.39 -20.42
C THR A 13 19.54 5.99 -18.97
N VAL A 14 19.78 6.94 -18.06
CA VAL A 14 19.31 6.79 -16.67
C VAL A 14 17.96 7.49 -16.61
N VAL A 15 16.98 6.90 -17.30
CA VAL A 15 15.59 7.13 -16.90
C VAL A 15 15.57 6.52 -15.51
N ASN A 16 15.55 7.38 -14.49
CA ASN A 16 15.22 6.96 -13.15
C ASN A 16 13.89 6.22 -13.27
N ALA A 17 13.93 4.89 -13.29
CA ALA A 17 12.76 4.02 -13.17
C ALA A 17 12.29 4.04 -11.70
N ASP A 18 12.38 5.20 -11.07
CA ASP A 18 12.04 5.44 -9.69
C ASP A 18 10.56 5.78 -9.65
N ALA A 19 9.82 4.91 -8.98
CA ALA A 19 8.43 5.03 -8.60
C ALA A 19 7.44 5.02 -9.76
N GLN A 20 7.24 3.84 -10.35
CA GLN A 20 5.88 3.50 -10.72
C GLN A 20 5.03 3.54 -9.44
N SER A 21 4.32 4.64 -9.23
CA SER A 21 3.42 4.78 -8.08
C SER A 21 2.15 3.99 -8.34
N ILE A 22 1.47 3.57 -7.26
CA ILE A 22 0.17 2.90 -7.36
C ILE A 22 -0.82 3.73 -8.18
N LYS A 23 -0.86 5.06 -7.95
CA LYS A 23 -1.64 5.99 -8.77
C LYS A 23 -1.31 5.87 -10.26
N ALA A 24 -0.03 5.84 -10.63
CA ALA A 24 0.37 5.73 -12.04
C ALA A 24 -0.08 4.40 -12.67
N ILE A 25 -0.14 3.30 -11.90
CA ILE A 25 -0.70 2.03 -12.38
C ILE A 25 -2.21 2.17 -12.63
N PHE A 26 -2.95 2.78 -11.70
CA PHE A 26 -4.39 3.04 -11.88
C PHE A 26 -4.67 3.98 -13.07
N ASP A 27 -3.94 5.10 -13.17
CA ASP A 27 -4.06 6.05 -14.29
C ASP A 27 -3.81 5.38 -15.64
N LYS A 28 -2.83 4.47 -15.70
CA LYS A 28 -2.47 3.74 -16.93
C LYS A 28 -3.56 2.78 -17.40
N HIS A 29 -4.20 2.06 -16.48
CA HIS A 29 -5.14 0.98 -16.84
C HIS A 29 -6.59 1.41 -16.86
N ILE A 30 -6.99 2.29 -15.95
CA ILE A 30 -8.38 2.71 -15.77
C ILE A 30 -8.61 4.12 -16.34
N GLY A 31 -7.57 4.96 -16.34
CA GLY A 31 -7.65 6.36 -16.73
C GLY A 31 -7.96 7.25 -15.53
N GLU A 32 -7.33 8.43 -15.49
CA GLU A 32 -7.55 9.42 -14.45
C GLU A 32 -9.03 9.84 -14.39
N GLY A 33 -9.61 9.82 -13.18
CA GLY A 33 -11.02 10.14 -12.95
C GLY A 33 -12.01 8.98 -13.14
N ASN A 34 -11.54 7.80 -13.58
CA ASN A 34 -12.39 6.61 -13.74
C ASN A 34 -12.20 5.57 -12.61
N TYR A 35 -11.53 5.96 -11.54
CA TYR A 35 -11.36 5.16 -10.33
C TYR A 35 -11.49 6.08 -9.11
N THR A 36 -11.93 5.51 -8.00
CA THR A 36 -12.11 6.24 -6.75
C THR A 36 -10.77 6.40 -6.05
N THR A 37 -10.46 7.63 -5.65
CA THR A 37 -9.31 7.93 -4.78
C THR A 37 -9.78 8.59 -3.51
N VAL A 38 -9.43 8.01 -2.36
CA VAL A 38 -9.62 8.64 -1.05
C VAL A 38 -8.25 8.92 -0.45
N THR A 39 -8.03 10.14 0.03
CA THR A 39 -6.81 10.52 0.74
C THR A 39 -7.18 11.10 2.09
N ILE A 40 -6.69 10.46 3.15
CA ILE A 40 -6.86 10.89 4.53
C ILE A 40 -5.47 11.27 5.05
N ASN A 41 -5.31 12.52 5.47
CA ASN A 41 -4.03 13.03 5.96
C ASN A 41 -3.91 12.86 7.47
N GLY A 42 -2.67 12.82 7.97
CA GLY A 42 -2.31 12.69 9.38
C GLY A 42 -3.03 13.66 10.32
N ALA A 43 -3.39 14.85 9.85
CA ALA A 43 -4.15 15.83 10.63
C ALA A 43 -5.48 15.27 11.16
N LEU A 44 -6.17 14.40 10.40
CA LEU A 44 -7.40 13.76 10.87
C LEU A 44 -7.12 12.77 12.00
N PHE A 45 -6.02 12.03 11.91
CA PHE A 45 -5.64 11.05 12.93
C PHE A 45 -5.11 11.72 14.20
N GLN A 46 -4.40 12.84 14.07
CA GLN A 46 -4.02 13.67 15.22
C GLN A 46 -5.26 14.17 15.96
N LEU A 47 -6.26 14.66 15.22
CA LEU A 47 -7.53 15.06 15.80
C LEU A 47 -8.22 13.86 16.48
N ALA A 48 -8.28 12.70 15.82
CA ALA A 48 -8.87 11.49 16.41
C ALA A 48 -8.17 11.07 17.72
N ALA A 49 -6.84 11.21 17.78
CA ALA A 49 -6.06 10.88 18.97
C ALA A 49 -6.35 11.80 20.18
N GLU A 50 -6.85 13.02 19.95
CA GLU A 50 -7.26 13.94 21.02
C GLU A 50 -8.59 13.53 21.67
N TYR A 51 -9.44 12.82 20.93
CA TYR A 51 -10.75 12.34 21.39
C TYR A 51 -10.75 10.86 21.79
N ALA A 52 -9.63 10.15 21.61
CA ALA A 52 -9.51 8.75 22.01
C ALA A 52 -9.57 8.61 23.53
N GLU A 53 -10.43 7.72 24.02
CA GLU A 53 -10.57 7.42 25.45
C GLU A 53 -9.45 6.48 25.93
N ASP A 54 -8.94 5.62 25.04
CA ASP A 54 -7.82 4.72 25.29
C ASP A 54 -6.49 5.32 24.80
N LYS A 55 -5.45 5.18 25.61
CA LYS A 55 -4.08 5.55 25.25
C LYS A 55 -3.52 4.71 24.11
N GLU A 56 -3.90 3.43 24.02
CA GLU A 56 -3.44 2.55 22.93
C GLU A 56 -4.02 3.00 21.59
N GLU A 57 -5.32 3.32 21.54
CA GLU A 57 -5.96 3.89 20.35
C GLU A 57 -5.36 5.25 19.96
N ALA A 58 -5.11 6.12 20.95
CA ALA A 58 -4.48 7.41 20.74
C ALA A 58 -3.06 7.28 20.14
N ASN A 59 -2.30 6.28 20.57
CA ASN A 59 -0.94 6.05 20.09
C ASN A 59 -0.93 5.52 18.66
N VAL A 60 -1.81 4.58 18.33
CA VAL A 60 -1.95 4.09 16.95
C VAL A 60 -2.37 5.22 16.01
N ALA A 61 -3.35 6.04 16.41
CA ALA A 61 -3.76 7.20 15.63
C ALA A 61 -2.60 8.20 15.41
N LYS A 62 -1.78 8.46 16.44
CA LYS A 62 -0.59 9.32 16.31
C LYS A 62 0.48 8.74 15.38
N GLY A 63 0.58 7.42 15.28
CA GLY A 63 1.52 6.74 14.40
C GLY A 63 1.16 6.86 12.92
N ILE A 64 -0.10 7.17 12.58
CA ILE A 64 -0.57 7.24 11.18
C ILE A 64 -0.32 8.64 10.59
N GLU A 65 0.50 8.70 9.54
CA GLU A 65 0.74 9.91 8.76
C GLU A 65 -0.29 10.10 7.62
N GLY A 66 -0.88 9.01 7.14
CA GLY A 66 -1.95 9.09 6.15
C GLY A 66 -2.44 7.75 5.63
N ILE A 67 -3.62 7.79 5.01
CA ILE A 67 -4.22 6.66 4.29
C ILE A 67 -4.54 7.10 2.87
N ARG A 68 -4.18 6.27 1.88
CA ARG A 68 -4.59 6.43 0.48
C ARG A 68 -5.32 5.18 0.03
N VAL A 69 -6.49 5.36 -0.56
CA VAL A 69 -7.30 4.28 -1.14
C VAL A 69 -7.46 4.53 -2.62
N PHE A 70 -7.21 3.50 -3.42
CA PHE A 70 -7.49 3.44 -4.84
C PHE A 70 -8.47 2.30 -5.07
N SER A 71 -9.60 2.53 -5.76
CA SER A 71 -10.56 1.47 -6.06
C SER A 71 -11.09 1.63 -7.48
N ALA A 72 -11.06 0.54 -8.24
CA ALA A 72 -11.67 0.44 -9.56
C ALA A 72 -12.96 -0.39 -9.51
N GLU A 73 -13.60 -0.56 -8.35
CA GLU A 73 -14.83 -1.33 -8.17
C GLU A 73 -15.91 -0.95 -9.20
N GLU A 74 -16.17 0.36 -9.34
CA GLU A 74 -17.16 0.93 -10.27
C GLU A 74 -16.77 0.78 -11.77
N CYS A 75 -15.53 0.38 -12.08
CA CYS A 75 -15.09 0.19 -13.46
C CYS A 75 -15.74 -1.08 -14.05
N GLY A 76 -16.67 -0.89 -14.99
CA GLY A 76 -17.33 -1.98 -15.72
C GLY A 76 -16.43 -2.71 -16.74
N ASN A 77 -15.21 -2.24 -16.98
CA ASN A 77 -14.29 -2.88 -17.93
C ASN A 77 -13.45 -3.97 -17.24
N HIS A 78 -13.94 -5.21 -17.30
CA HIS A 78 -13.25 -6.37 -16.72
C HIS A 78 -11.84 -6.61 -17.26
N GLN A 79 -11.58 -6.32 -18.55
CA GLN A 79 -10.24 -6.50 -19.13
C GLN A 79 -9.25 -5.49 -18.56
N ALA A 80 -9.68 -4.24 -18.38
CA ALA A 80 -8.88 -3.20 -17.75
C ALA A 80 -8.58 -3.52 -16.28
N LYS A 81 -9.58 -3.98 -15.51
CA LYS A 81 -9.39 -4.43 -14.11
C LYS A 81 -8.39 -5.58 -14.02
N LYS A 82 -8.49 -6.57 -14.90
CA LYS A 82 -7.53 -7.69 -14.94
C LYS A 82 -6.11 -7.22 -15.28
N ALA A 83 -5.96 -6.31 -16.22
CA ALA A 83 -4.65 -5.75 -16.59
C ALA A 83 -4.04 -4.92 -15.44
N LEU A 84 -4.87 -4.11 -14.77
CA LEU A 84 -4.51 -3.39 -13.54
C LEU A 84 -3.99 -4.34 -12.47
N MET A 85 -4.75 -5.39 -12.13
CA MET A 85 -4.37 -6.33 -11.09
C MET A 85 -3.07 -7.07 -11.41
N ASN A 86 -2.89 -7.51 -12.66
CA ASN A 86 -1.64 -8.14 -13.07
C ASN A 86 -0.42 -7.22 -12.88
N GLU A 87 -0.56 -5.93 -13.17
CA GLU A 87 0.52 -4.97 -12.98
C GLU A 87 0.75 -4.62 -11.51
N LEU A 88 -0.31 -4.55 -10.69
CA LEU A 88 -0.18 -4.41 -9.23
C LEU A 88 0.58 -5.60 -8.64
N TRP A 89 0.21 -6.83 -8.99
CA TRP A 89 0.93 -8.02 -8.51
C TRP A 89 2.40 -7.98 -8.91
N SER A 90 2.67 -7.69 -10.19
CA SER A 90 4.05 -7.56 -10.66
C SER A 90 4.81 -6.42 -9.97
N PHE A 91 4.14 -5.31 -9.64
CA PHE A 91 4.74 -4.21 -8.91
C PHE A 91 5.17 -4.66 -7.52
N PHE A 92 4.28 -5.27 -6.74
CA PHE A 92 4.60 -5.69 -5.37
C PHE A 92 5.65 -6.80 -5.33
N ASP A 93 5.58 -7.79 -6.23
CA ASP A 93 6.54 -8.90 -6.30
C ASP A 93 7.99 -8.44 -6.59
N ASN A 94 8.16 -7.31 -7.29
CA ASN A 94 9.47 -6.77 -7.68
C ASN A 94 9.86 -5.51 -6.88
N SER A 95 9.21 -5.28 -5.75
CA SER A 95 9.39 -4.06 -4.96
C SER A 95 10.12 -4.29 -3.64
N VAL A 96 10.32 -3.21 -2.90
CA VAL A 96 10.83 -3.23 -1.51
C VAL A 96 9.78 -3.69 -0.48
N TYR A 97 8.56 -3.97 -0.92
CA TYR A 97 7.50 -4.45 -0.05
C TYR A 97 7.67 -5.94 0.23
N LYS A 98 7.36 -6.35 1.47
CA LYS A 98 7.35 -7.75 1.89
C LYS A 98 5.92 -8.15 2.18
N GLU A 99 5.47 -9.22 1.55
CA GLU A 99 4.23 -9.88 1.93
C GLU A 99 4.36 -10.47 3.33
N PHE A 100 3.33 -10.31 4.15
CA PHE A 100 3.27 -10.90 5.48
C PHE A 100 1.96 -11.63 5.78
N MET A 101 0.92 -11.41 4.97
CA MET A 101 -0.36 -12.12 5.09
C MET A 101 -1.05 -12.17 3.73
N ARG A 102 -1.78 -13.27 3.50
CA ARG A 102 -2.55 -13.52 2.29
C ARG A 102 -3.80 -14.29 2.65
N VAL A 103 -4.94 -13.82 2.17
CA VAL A 103 -6.25 -14.48 2.31
C VAL A 103 -6.73 -14.81 0.91
N GLU A 104 -6.97 -16.10 0.66
CA GLU A 104 -7.43 -16.60 -0.64
C GLU A 104 -8.68 -17.46 -0.44
N GLU A 105 -9.79 -16.97 -0.98
CA GLU A 105 -11.03 -17.72 -1.17
C GLU A 105 -11.24 -17.97 -2.67
N LYS A 106 -12.26 -18.75 -3.05
CA LYS A 106 -12.41 -19.26 -4.43
C LYS A 106 -12.34 -18.19 -5.53
N HIS A 107 -12.80 -16.98 -5.24
CA HIS A 107 -12.80 -15.85 -6.17
C HIS A 107 -12.22 -14.57 -5.58
N ASP A 108 -11.86 -14.58 -4.29
CA ASP A 108 -11.40 -13.40 -3.58
C ASP A 108 -9.97 -13.61 -3.10
N LYS A 109 -9.13 -12.63 -3.38
CA LYS A 109 -7.73 -12.63 -2.99
C LYS A 109 -7.40 -11.29 -2.38
N VAL A 110 -6.88 -11.33 -1.16
CA VAL A 110 -6.40 -10.16 -0.44
C VAL A 110 -4.97 -10.42 0.02
N VAL A 111 -4.05 -9.53 -0.33
CA VAL A 111 -2.64 -9.64 0.05
C VAL A 111 -2.22 -8.42 0.84
N PHE A 112 -1.53 -8.67 1.95
CA PHE A 112 -1.01 -7.65 2.85
C PHE A 112 0.51 -7.57 2.72
N TYR A 113 0.97 -6.36 2.48
CA TYR A 113 2.37 -6.01 2.29
C TYR A 113 2.82 -4.99 3.34
N MET A 114 4.09 -5.06 3.73
CA MET A 114 4.74 -4.07 4.57
C MET A 114 6.00 -3.53 3.90
N LYS A 115 6.29 -2.25 4.11
CA LYS A 115 7.56 -1.63 3.72
C LYS A 115 8.28 -1.15 4.97
N LYS A 116 9.56 -1.50 5.07
CA LYS A 116 10.41 -1.12 6.21
C LYS A 116 11.47 -0.09 5.83
N SER A 117 11.85 0.75 6.79
CA SER A 117 13.04 1.59 6.76
C SER A 117 13.87 1.30 8.01
N GLY A 118 14.91 0.47 7.86
CA GLY A 118 15.56 -0.18 9.00
C GLY A 118 14.59 -1.16 9.68
N GLU A 119 14.45 -1.06 11.00
CA GLU A 119 13.52 -1.88 11.78
C GLU A 119 12.08 -1.35 11.78
N LYS A 120 11.87 -0.09 11.37
CA LYS A 120 10.55 0.56 11.41
C LYS A 120 9.71 0.20 10.20
N ILE A 121 8.43 -0.09 10.41
CA ILE A 121 7.44 -0.21 9.33
C ILE A 121 6.95 1.19 9.00
N ILE A 122 7.19 1.60 7.76
CA ILE A 122 6.83 2.92 7.26
C ILE A 122 5.56 2.92 6.40
N GLU A 123 5.15 1.73 5.95
CA GLU A 123 3.95 1.56 5.14
C GLU A 123 3.37 0.16 5.30
N LEU A 124 2.05 0.09 5.46
CA LEU A 124 1.26 -1.11 5.26
C LEU A 124 0.42 -0.93 4.00
N THR A 125 0.32 -1.98 3.18
CA THR A 125 -0.46 -1.94 1.95
C THR A 125 -1.30 -3.19 1.81
N LEU A 126 -2.59 -3.01 1.59
CA LEU A 126 -3.53 -4.07 1.28
C LEU A 126 -3.93 -3.97 -0.18
N VAL A 127 -3.94 -5.11 -0.87
CA VAL A 127 -4.36 -5.23 -2.27
C VAL A 127 -5.47 -6.28 -2.34
N ALA A 128 -6.66 -5.88 -2.78
CA ALA A 128 -7.80 -6.77 -2.95
C ALA A 128 -8.12 -6.95 -4.45
N GLU A 129 -8.27 -8.21 -4.88
CA GLU A 129 -8.48 -8.56 -6.28
C GLU A 129 -9.90 -8.27 -6.78
N ASP A 130 -10.93 -8.54 -5.98
CA ASP A 130 -12.34 -8.42 -6.39
C ASP A 130 -12.72 -6.98 -6.74
N ASP A 131 -12.45 -6.06 -5.80
CA ASP A 131 -12.69 -4.62 -5.99
C ASP A 131 -11.63 -3.93 -6.84
N ALA A 132 -10.58 -4.65 -7.24
CA ALA A 132 -9.36 -4.09 -7.83
C ALA A 132 -8.90 -2.85 -7.04
N SER A 133 -8.69 -3.03 -5.74
CA SER A 133 -8.47 -1.95 -4.80
C SER A 133 -7.14 -2.07 -4.07
N VAL A 134 -6.58 -0.92 -3.72
CA VAL A 134 -5.36 -0.81 -2.95
C VAL A 134 -5.54 0.21 -1.83
N ILE A 135 -5.24 -0.21 -0.61
CA ILE A 135 -5.21 0.65 0.58
C ILE A 135 -3.78 0.77 1.06
N GLN A 136 -3.24 1.97 1.10
CA GLN A 136 -1.92 2.29 1.65
C GLN A 136 -2.09 3.07 2.95
N ILE A 137 -1.44 2.59 4.02
CA ILE A 137 -1.35 3.28 5.31
C ILE A 137 0.12 3.61 5.53
N THR A 138 0.45 4.89 5.63
CA THR A 138 1.82 5.37 5.88
C THR A 138 1.95 5.93 7.29
N GLY A 139 3.11 5.74 7.92
CA GLY A 139 3.40 6.32 9.22
C GLY A 139 4.53 5.61 9.97
N ASP A 140 4.67 5.90 11.26
CA ASP A 140 5.54 5.12 12.17
C ASP A 140 4.69 4.00 12.78
N ILE A 141 4.63 2.87 12.07
CA ILE A 141 3.66 1.82 12.35
C ILE A 141 4.26 0.80 13.32
N ASN A 142 3.66 0.70 14.50
CA ASN A 142 3.99 -0.31 15.50
C ASN A 142 3.10 -1.56 15.34
N LEU A 143 3.69 -2.66 14.84
CA LEU A 143 3.01 -3.96 14.67
C LEU A 143 2.42 -4.49 15.97
N ALA A 144 3.11 -4.30 17.10
CA ALA A 144 2.62 -4.76 18.39
C ALA A 144 1.32 -4.05 18.82
N GLU A 145 1.17 -2.77 18.45
CA GLU A 145 -0.07 -2.03 18.73
C GLU A 145 -1.20 -2.44 17.79
N ILE A 146 -0.90 -2.71 16.51
CA ILE A 146 -1.87 -3.26 15.55
C ILE A 146 -2.36 -4.65 16.00
N ALA A 147 -1.45 -5.53 16.41
CA ALA A 147 -1.78 -6.88 16.87
C ALA A 147 -2.68 -6.88 18.12
N LYS A 148 -2.51 -5.89 19.01
CA LYS A 148 -3.40 -5.70 20.17
C LYS A 148 -4.80 -5.25 19.76
N ILE A 149 -4.92 -4.29 18.85
CA ILE A 149 -6.23 -3.84 18.33
C ILE A 149 -6.96 -4.98 17.61
N SER A 150 -6.25 -5.77 16.79
CA SER A 150 -6.87 -6.87 16.05
C SER A 150 -7.42 -7.98 16.95
N LYS A 151 -6.77 -8.23 18.11
CA LYS A 151 -7.28 -9.17 19.13
C LYS A 151 -8.61 -8.69 19.71
N THR A 152 -8.77 -7.38 19.88
CA THR A 152 -10.02 -6.78 20.35
C THR A 152 -11.12 -6.82 19.27
N MET A 153 -10.74 -6.78 17.98
CA MET A 153 -11.67 -6.82 16.84
C MET A 153 -12.05 -8.24 16.36
N ASN A 154 -11.54 -9.31 16.99
CA ASN A 154 -11.83 -10.72 16.66
C ASN A 154 -11.66 -11.09 15.18
N VAL A 155 -10.62 -10.54 14.53
CA VAL A 155 -10.28 -10.86 13.14
C VAL A 155 -9.56 -12.21 13.10
N GLN A 156 -10.23 -13.26 12.62
CA GLN A 156 -9.63 -14.58 12.42
C GLN A 156 -8.48 -14.49 11.40
N GLY A 157 -7.25 -14.80 11.81
CA GLY A 157 -6.07 -14.89 10.91
C GLY A 157 -4.83 -14.06 11.30
N MET A 158 -4.89 -13.23 12.34
CA MET A 158 -3.75 -12.40 12.79
C MET A 158 -2.95 -12.99 13.95
N GLU A 159 -3.22 -14.25 14.33
CA GLU A 159 -2.57 -14.94 15.46
C GLU A 159 -1.05 -15.16 15.27
N ASN A 160 -0.56 -15.05 14.03
CA ASN A 160 0.84 -15.31 13.67
C ASN A 160 1.75 -14.06 13.64
N LEU A 161 1.23 -12.86 13.95
CA LEU A 161 2.03 -11.63 13.92
C LEU A 161 3.05 -11.54 15.06
N GLU A 162 2.84 -12.28 16.15
CA GLU A 162 3.78 -12.34 17.29
C GLU A 162 5.09 -13.06 16.96
N GLU A 163 5.13 -13.89 15.91
CA GLU A 163 6.33 -14.64 15.52
C GLU A 163 7.30 -13.83 14.65
N ILE A 164 6.90 -12.65 14.17
CA ILE A 164 7.72 -11.81 13.28
C ILE A 164 8.72 -10.93 14.06
N GLU A 165 8.64 -10.93 15.40
CA GLU A 165 9.55 -10.18 16.29
C GLU A 165 10.69 -11.02 16.91
N GLN A 166 10.89 -12.28 16.49
CA GLN A 166 12.03 -13.11 16.94
C GLN A 166 13.17 -13.20 15.93
#